data_AF-A0A6B3C2A9-F1
#
_entry.id   AF-A0A6B3C2A9-F1
#
_cell.length_a   1.000
_cell.length_b   1.000
_cell.length_c   1.000
_cell.angle_alpha   90.00
_cell.angle_beta   90.00
_cell.angle_gamma   90.00
#
_symmetry.space_group_name_H-M   'P 1'
#
loop_
_entity.id
_entity.type
_entity.pdbx_description
1 polymer ?
#
loop_
_entity_poly.entity_id
_entity_poly.type
_entity_poly.pdbx_seq_one_letter_code
_entity_poly.pdbx_strand_id
1 'polypeptide(L)'
;MVRAAGRRVMSLELEEEVSGIATGLVAAMALVGLSPERAMAELHRRLKEILKREGLSPGEIAYLRGKIENWPPGYAEQWAIGYANGLVKGKVKTILTVLEVRRLPVSDDIRDRVTACADLARLDDWLDRVGTAERAEGLFAGDPEVVPGDAPEQV
;
A
#
# COMPACT_ATOMS: atom_id res chain seq x y z
N MET A 1 -21.10 39.84 -15.91
CA MET A 1 -21.04 39.62 -14.44
C MET A 1 -22.12 38.63 -13.96
N VAL A 2 -22.17 37.38 -14.45
CA VAL A 2 -23.19 36.37 -14.03
C VAL A 2 -22.57 34.98 -13.82
N ARG A 3 -21.43 34.88 -13.13
CA ARG A 3 -20.80 33.56 -12.88
C ARG A 3 -20.22 33.34 -11.48
N ALA A 4 -20.65 34.16 -10.51
CA ALA A 4 -20.16 34.11 -9.12
C ALA A 4 -21.23 33.71 -8.08
N ALA A 5 -22.52 33.70 -8.43
CA ALA A 5 -23.61 33.39 -7.49
C ALA A 5 -23.88 31.88 -7.35
N GLY A 6 -23.92 31.12 -8.46
CA GLY A 6 -24.26 29.69 -8.44
C GLY A 6 -23.23 28.77 -7.79
N ARG A 7 -21.95 29.16 -7.70
CA ARG A 7 -20.91 28.37 -7.03
C ARG A 7 -20.98 28.41 -5.50
N ARG A 8 -21.54 29.48 -4.93
CA ARG A 8 -21.62 29.64 -3.47
C ARG A 8 -22.81 28.89 -2.87
N VAL A 9 -23.94 28.86 -3.58
CA VAL A 9 -25.15 28.14 -3.14
C VAL A 9 -24.93 26.62 -3.13
N MET A 10 -24.29 26.08 -4.18
CA MET A 10 -23.98 24.65 -4.27
C MET A 10 -22.99 24.16 -3.20
N SER A 11 -22.18 25.07 -2.62
CA SER A 11 -21.30 24.76 -1.48
C SER A 11 -22.07 24.65 -0.16
N LEU A 12 -23.10 25.48 0.03
CA LEU A 12 -23.91 25.49 1.26
C LEU A 12 -24.88 24.30 1.31
N GLU A 13 -25.45 23.93 0.17
CA GLU A 13 -26.34 22.77 0.05
C GLU A 13 -25.57 21.46 0.31
N LEU A 14 -24.33 21.37 -0.18
CA LEU A 14 -23.41 20.28 0.15
C LEU A 14 -23.04 20.25 1.64
N GLU A 15 -22.81 21.42 2.24
CA GLU A 15 -22.50 21.53 3.67
C GLU A 15 -23.71 21.12 4.54
N GLU A 16 -24.93 21.46 4.14
CA GLU A 16 -26.16 21.03 4.82
C GLU A 16 -26.42 19.53 4.67
N GLU A 17 -26.23 18.95 3.47
CA GLU A 17 -26.37 17.50 3.28
C GLU A 17 -25.34 16.70 4.09
N VAL A 18 -24.06 17.13 4.06
CA VAL A 18 -22.98 16.49 4.83
C VAL A 18 -23.22 16.63 6.33
N SER A 19 -23.69 17.79 6.78
CA SER A 19 -24.07 18.05 8.17
C SER A 19 -25.24 17.16 8.61
N GLY A 20 -26.25 16.98 7.74
CA GLY A 20 -27.40 16.12 7.98
C GLY A 20 -27.01 14.65 8.14
N ILE A 21 -26.17 14.13 7.24
CA ILE A 21 -25.65 12.76 7.29
C ILE A 21 -24.82 12.55 8.57
N ALA A 22 -23.93 13.49 8.90
CA ALA A 22 -23.08 13.41 10.10
C ALA A 22 -23.91 13.43 11.39
N THR A 23 -24.92 14.31 11.47
CA THR A 23 -25.80 14.42 12.65
C THR A 23 -26.65 13.17 12.83
N GLY A 24 -27.23 12.65 11.74
CA GLY A 24 -28.00 11.40 11.78
C GLY A 24 -27.16 10.20 12.23
N LEU A 25 -25.91 10.11 11.77
CA LEU A 25 -24.99 9.04 12.14
C LEU A 25 -24.62 9.11 13.63
N VAL A 26 -24.30 10.30 14.16
CA VAL A 26 -23.99 10.50 15.59
C VAL A 26 -25.19 10.14 16.48
N ALA A 27 -26.41 10.54 16.08
CA ALA A 27 -27.62 10.20 16.82
C ALA A 27 -27.88 8.68 16.83
N ALA A 28 -27.70 8.00 15.70
CA ALA A 28 -27.84 6.54 15.62
C ALA A 28 -26.79 5.81 16.46
N MET A 29 -25.55 6.29 16.48
CA MET A 29 -24.47 5.73 17.30
C MET A 29 -24.74 5.89 18.80
N ALA A 30 -25.34 7.01 19.22
CA ALA A 30 -25.75 7.22 20.60
C ALA A 30 -26.83 6.22 21.07
N LEU A 31 -27.77 5.84 20.21
CA LEU A 31 -28.81 4.84 20.52
C LEU A 31 -28.25 3.46 20.87
N VAL A 32 -27.07 3.12 20.33
CA VAL A 32 -26.38 1.83 20.59
C VAL A 32 -25.20 1.97 21.56
N GLY A 33 -25.06 3.13 22.23
CA GLY A 33 -23.99 3.39 23.20
C GLY A 33 -22.59 3.39 22.58
N LEU A 34 -22.49 3.60 21.28
CA LEU A 34 -21.22 3.64 20.55
C LEU A 34 -20.73 5.09 20.48
N SER A 35 -19.67 5.41 21.22
CA SER A 35 -19.07 6.74 21.10
C SER A 35 -18.39 6.91 19.74
N PRO A 36 -18.33 8.15 19.19
CA PRO A 36 -17.60 8.43 17.95
C PRO A 36 -16.15 7.94 17.98
N GLU A 37 -15.48 8.09 19.13
CA GLU A 37 -14.11 7.62 19.33
C GLU A 37 -14.00 6.10 19.20
N ARG A 38 -14.91 5.35 19.83
CA ARG A 38 -14.92 3.87 19.73
C ARG A 38 -15.26 3.40 18.33
N ALA A 39 -16.19 4.05 17.64
CA ALA A 39 -16.53 3.72 16.26
C ALA A 39 -15.38 3.99 15.30
N MET A 40 -14.69 5.12 15.45
CA MET A 40 -13.53 5.46 14.63
C MET A 40 -12.36 4.52 14.93
N ALA A 41 -12.13 4.16 16.19
CA ALA A 41 -11.11 3.17 16.55
C ALA A 41 -11.44 1.79 15.97
N GLU A 42 -12.70 1.37 16.03
CA GLU A 42 -13.16 0.08 15.48
C GLU A 42 -13.13 0.06 13.95
N LEU A 43 -13.49 1.17 13.29
CA LEU A 43 -13.36 1.35 11.85
C LEU A 43 -11.88 1.29 11.44
N HIS A 44 -11.00 2.03 12.11
CA HIS A 44 -9.57 1.98 11.86
C HIS A 44 -9.01 0.57 12.09
N ARG A 45 -9.42 -0.11 13.16
CA ARG A 45 -9.01 -1.49 13.45
C ARG A 45 -9.46 -2.44 12.35
N ARG A 46 -10.74 -2.41 11.96
CA ARG A 46 -11.29 -3.24 10.89
C ARG A 46 -10.67 -2.92 9.54
N LEU A 47 -10.48 -1.65 9.23
CA LEU A 47 -9.81 -1.21 8.01
C LEU A 47 -8.36 -1.71 8.00
N LYS A 48 -7.66 -1.66 9.13
CA LYS A 48 -6.32 -2.22 9.27
C LYS A 48 -6.31 -3.74 9.08
N GLU A 49 -7.31 -4.46 9.58
CA GLU A 49 -7.46 -5.91 9.35
C GLU A 49 -7.86 -6.25 7.90
N ILE A 50 -8.67 -5.42 7.26
CA ILE A 50 -9.02 -5.54 5.83
C ILE A 50 -7.79 -5.26 4.97
N LEU A 51 -7.02 -4.22 5.27
CA LEU A 51 -5.78 -3.90 4.56
C LEU A 51 -4.67 -4.94 4.82
N LYS A 52 -4.69 -5.63 5.97
CA LYS A 52 -3.81 -6.77 6.25
C LYS A 52 -4.22 -8.04 5.48
N ARG A 53 -5.49 -8.20 5.12
CA ARG A 53 -5.95 -9.28 4.25
C ARG A 53 -5.72 -8.84 2.81
N GLU A 54 -4.58 -9.27 2.25
CA GLU A 54 -4.19 -9.11 0.84
C GLU A 54 -4.81 -7.88 0.18
N GLY A 55 -4.17 -6.72 0.39
CA GLY A 55 -4.61 -5.47 -0.23
C GLY A 55 -4.86 -5.66 -1.72
N LEU A 56 -5.81 -4.89 -2.26
CA LEU A 56 -6.20 -4.96 -3.66
C LEU A 56 -4.98 -5.05 -4.57
N SER A 57 -4.99 -6.03 -5.48
CA SER A 57 -3.95 -6.14 -6.49
C SER A 57 -3.92 -4.86 -7.34
N PRO A 58 -2.77 -4.50 -7.94
CA PRO A 58 -2.69 -3.37 -8.86
C PRO A 58 -3.76 -3.41 -9.97
N GLY A 59 -4.13 -4.59 -10.44
CA GLY A 59 -5.20 -4.77 -11.44
C GLY A 59 -6.59 -4.45 -10.90
N GLU A 60 -6.91 -4.87 -9.67
CA GLU A 60 -8.19 -4.54 -9.03
C GLU A 60 -8.30 -3.04 -8.73
N ILE A 61 -7.21 -2.41 -8.26
CA ILE A 61 -7.16 -0.96 -8.08
C ILE A 61 -7.40 -0.25 -9.43
N ALA A 62 -6.72 -0.71 -10.48
CA ALA A 62 -6.88 -0.15 -11.82
C ALA A 62 -8.31 -0.27 -12.34
N TYR A 63 -8.95 -1.43 -12.12
CA TYR A 63 -10.33 -1.68 -12.50
C TYR A 63 -11.30 -0.72 -11.80
N LEU A 64 -11.20 -0.62 -10.47
CA LEU A 64 -12.09 0.25 -9.68
C LEU A 64 -11.91 1.71 -10.06
N ARG A 65 -10.66 2.19 -10.17
CA ARG A 65 -10.39 3.57 -10.62
C ARG A 65 -10.86 3.82 -12.04
N GLY A 66 -10.61 2.90 -12.96
CA GLY A 66 -11.08 3.01 -14.33
C GLY A 66 -12.60 3.14 -14.44
N LYS A 67 -13.36 2.48 -13.56
CA LYS A 67 -14.82 2.62 -13.47
C LYS A 67 -15.27 3.96 -12.90
N ILE A 68 -14.57 4.49 -11.90
CA ILE A 68 -14.91 5.77 -11.26
C ILE A 68 -14.52 6.96 -12.15
N GLU A 69 -13.35 6.88 -12.78
CA GLU A 69 -12.73 7.98 -13.54
C GLU A 69 -13.02 7.93 -15.05
N ASN A 70 -13.77 6.91 -15.52
CA ASN A 70 -14.08 6.67 -16.94
C ASN A 70 -12.83 6.66 -17.85
N TRP A 71 -11.84 5.83 -17.48
CA TRP A 71 -10.62 5.69 -18.27
C TRP A 71 -10.88 5.10 -19.66
N PRO A 72 -10.09 5.48 -20.68
CA PRO A 72 -10.21 4.88 -22.01
C PRO A 72 -9.79 3.40 -21.99
N PRO A 73 -10.27 2.59 -22.96
CA PRO A 73 -9.87 1.19 -23.08
C PRO A 73 -8.34 1.03 -23.15
N GLY A 74 -7.80 0.03 -22.45
CA GLY A 74 -6.36 -0.27 -22.42
C GLY A 74 -5.53 0.58 -21.44
N TYR A 75 -6.09 1.64 -20.85
CA TYR A 75 -5.36 2.49 -19.90
C TYR A 75 -5.21 1.82 -18.52
N ALA A 76 -6.22 1.05 -18.09
CA ALA A 76 -6.18 0.37 -16.79
C ALA A 76 -5.02 -0.62 -16.68
N GLU A 77 -4.77 -1.40 -17.73
CA GLU A 77 -3.67 -2.36 -17.80
C GLU A 77 -2.31 -1.67 -17.73
N GLN A 78 -2.13 -0.60 -18.52
CA GLN A 78 -0.89 0.18 -18.52
C GLN A 78 -0.63 0.84 -17.16
N TRP A 79 -1.68 1.37 -16.54
CA TRP A 79 -1.61 1.94 -15.20
C TRP A 79 -1.23 0.87 -14.17
N ALA A 80 -1.84 -0.31 -14.21
CA ALA A 80 -1.56 -1.41 -13.29
C ALA A 80 -0.10 -1.86 -13.37
N ILE A 81 0.45 -1.99 -14.59
CA ILE A 81 1.85 -2.33 -14.82
C ILE A 81 2.77 -1.25 -14.24
N GLY A 82 2.47 0.03 -14.52
CA GLY A 82 3.24 1.16 -13.99
C GLY A 82 3.22 1.20 -12.46
N TYR A 83 2.06 0.96 -11.86
CA TYR A 83 1.88 0.92 -10.41
C TYR A 83 2.65 -0.24 -9.77
N ALA A 84 2.54 -1.46 -10.33
CA ALA A 84 3.25 -2.63 -9.84
C ALA A 84 4.78 -2.43 -9.89
N ASN A 85 5.30 -1.91 -11.00
CA ASN A 85 6.73 -1.58 -11.14
C ASN A 85 7.17 -0.51 -10.16
N GLY A 86 6.35 0.52 -9.94
CA GLY A 86 6.60 1.57 -8.96
C GLY A 86 6.65 1.02 -7.54
N LEU A 87 5.74 0.11 -7.19
CA LEU A 87 5.67 -0.53 -5.88
C LEU A 87 6.92 -1.38 -5.60
N VAL A 88 7.34 -2.21 -6.55
CA VAL A 88 8.59 -3.00 -6.43
C VAL A 88 9.79 -2.09 -6.21
N LYS A 89 9.98 -1.08 -7.08
CA LYS A 89 11.10 -0.12 -6.96
C LYS A 89 11.06 0.64 -5.64
N GLY A 90 9.87 1.01 -5.17
CA GLY A 90 9.65 1.68 -3.90
C GLY A 90 10.07 0.81 -2.71
N LYS A 91 9.66 -0.47 -2.68
CA LYS A 91 10.04 -1.42 -1.62
C LYS A 91 11.54 -1.68 -1.61
N VAL A 92 12.14 -1.96 -2.77
CA VAL A 92 13.60 -2.13 -2.95
C VAL A 92 14.35 -0.93 -2.38
N LYS A 93 13.98 0.29 -2.81
CA LYS A 93 14.60 1.52 -2.31
C LYS A 93 14.45 1.66 -0.80
N THR A 94 13.26 1.35 -0.27
CA THR A 94 12.97 1.45 1.17
C THR A 94 13.86 0.52 1.98
N ILE A 95 14.00 -0.76 1.58
CA ILE A 95 14.87 -1.72 2.26
C ILE A 95 16.30 -1.18 2.33
N LEU A 96 16.87 -0.75 1.20
CA LEU A 96 18.24 -0.23 1.15
C LEU A 96 18.42 1.04 1.99
N THR A 97 17.45 1.95 1.96
CA THR A 97 17.47 3.16 2.79
C THR A 97 17.41 2.84 4.28
N VAL A 98 16.60 1.86 4.70
CA VAL A 98 16.55 1.49 6.13
C VAL A 98 17.86 0.87 6.59
N LEU A 99 18.48 -0.01 5.80
CA LEU A 99 19.81 -0.57 6.12
C LEU A 99 20.85 0.55 6.29
N GLU A 100 20.86 1.53 5.39
CA GLU A 100 21.74 2.69 5.45
C GLU A 100 21.51 3.54 6.71
N VAL A 101 20.26 3.88 7.01
CA VAL A 101 19.88 4.63 8.23
C VAL A 101 20.31 3.89 9.49
N ARG A 102 20.21 2.56 9.48
CA ARG A 102 20.64 1.69 10.59
C ARG A 102 22.15 1.42 10.61
N ARG A 103 22.90 1.98 9.66
CA ARG A 103 24.35 1.82 9.50
C ARG A 103 24.78 0.36 9.39
N LEU A 104 23.93 -0.47 8.79
CA LEU A 104 24.27 -1.85 8.47
C LEU A 104 25.00 -1.85 7.12
N PRO A 105 26.24 -2.37 7.05
CA PRO A 105 26.97 -2.43 5.79
C PRO A 105 26.22 -3.32 4.79
N VAL A 106 26.09 -2.83 3.56
CA VAL A 106 25.43 -3.54 2.45
C VAL A 106 26.50 -3.86 1.42
N SER A 107 26.84 -5.13 1.25
CA SER A 107 27.73 -5.56 0.17
C SER A 107 27.01 -5.51 -1.18
N ASP A 108 27.79 -5.57 -2.27
CA ASP A 108 27.25 -5.57 -3.62
C ASP A 108 26.31 -6.77 -3.87
N ASP A 109 26.66 -7.96 -3.36
CA ASP A 109 25.80 -9.15 -3.47
C ASP A 109 24.41 -8.94 -2.85
N ILE A 110 24.35 -8.27 -1.70
CA ILE A 110 23.08 -7.96 -1.02
C ILE A 110 22.30 -6.92 -1.82
N ARG A 111 22.98 -5.89 -2.32
CA ARG A 111 22.36 -4.86 -3.16
C ARG A 111 21.79 -5.45 -4.43
N ASP A 112 22.53 -6.29 -5.12
CA ASP A 112 22.12 -6.96 -6.36
C ASP A 112 20.94 -7.90 -6.10
N ARG A 113 20.99 -8.68 -5.02
CA ARG A 113 19.88 -9.55 -4.63
C ARG A 113 18.59 -8.77 -4.34
N VAL A 114 18.68 -7.66 -3.60
CA VAL A 114 17.50 -6.84 -3.29
C VAL A 114 16.96 -6.17 -4.54
N THR A 115 17.83 -5.59 -5.37
CA THR A 115 17.42 -4.84 -6.57
C THR A 115 16.88 -5.72 -7.70
N ALA A 116 17.33 -6.98 -7.79
CA ALA A 116 16.83 -7.94 -8.77
C ALA A 116 15.47 -8.56 -8.36
N CYS A 117 15.01 -8.37 -7.12
CA CYS A 117 13.78 -8.97 -6.64
C CYS A 117 12.54 -8.22 -7.15
N ALA A 118 11.65 -8.94 -7.84
CA ALA A 118 10.35 -8.46 -8.29
C ALA A 118 9.16 -9.06 -7.52
N ASP A 119 9.42 -9.98 -6.60
CA ASP A 119 8.39 -10.64 -5.78
C ASP A 119 8.00 -9.72 -4.62
N LEU A 120 6.79 -9.16 -4.70
CA LEU A 120 6.28 -8.21 -3.71
C LEU A 120 6.11 -8.83 -2.32
N ALA A 121 5.76 -10.11 -2.23
CA ALA A 121 5.58 -10.79 -0.94
C ALA A 121 6.93 -11.01 -0.27
N ARG A 122 7.94 -11.43 -1.03
CA ARG A 122 9.31 -11.53 -0.53
C ARG A 122 9.87 -10.18 -0.10
N LEU A 123 9.61 -9.13 -0.88
CA LEU A 123 10.00 -7.77 -0.51
C LEU A 123 9.29 -7.29 0.78
N ASP A 124 8.04 -7.69 1.03
CA ASP A 124 7.34 -7.41 2.29
C ASP A 124 7.98 -8.16 3.46
N ASP A 125 8.30 -9.45 3.30
CA ASP A 125 9.00 -10.22 4.34
C ASP A 125 10.34 -9.58 4.70
N TRP A 126 11.09 -9.11 3.71
CA TRP A 126 12.34 -8.40 3.94
C TRP A 126 12.12 -7.04 4.63
N LEU A 127 11.04 -6.31 4.29
CA LEU A 127 10.67 -5.07 4.96
C LEU A 127 10.26 -5.29 6.42
N ASP A 128 9.58 -6.39 6.74
CA ASP A 128 9.24 -6.72 8.13
C ASP A 128 10.51 -7.00 8.96
N ARG A 129 11.54 -7.58 8.33
CA ARG A 129 12.83 -7.92 8.98
C ARG A 129 13.81 -6.74 9.04
N VAL A 130 13.81 -5.84 8.05
CA VAL A 130 14.83 -4.78 7.93
C VAL A 130 14.85 -3.83 9.12
N GLY A 131 13.72 -3.69 9.84
CA GLY A 131 13.63 -2.87 11.04
C GLY A 131 14.37 -3.44 12.25
N THR A 132 14.52 -4.76 12.35
CA THR A 132 15.10 -5.44 13.53
C THR A 132 16.40 -6.18 13.23
N ALA A 133 16.72 -6.46 11.97
CA ALA A 133 17.91 -7.21 11.57
C ALA A 133 19.21 -6.63 12.15
N GLU A 134 20.10 -7.43 12.74
CA GLU A 134 21.37 -6.93 13.28
C GLU A 134 22.47 -6.79 12.21
N ARG A 135 22.24 -7.40 11.03
CA ARG A 135 23.13 -7.42 9.87
C ARG A 135 22.30 -7.51 8.59
N ALA A 136 22.83 -7.01 7.46
CA ALA A 136 22.09 -6.92 6.20
C ALA A 136 21.66 -8.29 5.65
N GLU A 137 22.45 -9.34 5.87
CA GLU A 137 22.13 -10.70 5.44
C GLU A 137 20.95 -11.29 6.25
N GLY A 138 20.61 -10.69 7.40
CA GLY A 138 19.46 -11.08 8.22
C GLY A 138 18.12 -10.88 7.53
N LEU A 139 18.07 -10.08 6.46
CA LEU A 139 16.88 -9.90 5.61
C LEU A 139 16.40 -11.23 5.02
N PHE A 140 17.35 -12.10 4.66
CA PHE A 140 17.08 -13.31 3.90
C PHE A 140 16.83 -14.54 4.77
N ALA A 141 16.70 -14.36 6.10
CA ALA A 141 16.44 -15.47 7.01
C ALA A 141 15.10 -16.15 6.66
N GLY A 142 15.16 -17.36 6.09
CA GLY A 142 13.97 -18.12 5.65
C GLY A 142 13.76 -18.17 4.14
N ASP A 143 14.56 -17.46 3.34
CA ASP A 143 14.61 -17.69 1.89
C ASP A 143 15.43 -18.97 1.61
N PRO A 144 15.03 -19.85 0.67
CA PRO A 144 15.88 -20.95 0.26
C PRO A 144 17.18 -20.40 -0.32
N GLU A 145 18.31 -20.88 0.21
CA GLU A 145 19.64 -20.50 -0.23
C GLU A 145 19.82 -20.93 -1.69
N VAL A 146 19.98 -19.96 -2.60
CA VAL A 146 20.43 -20.26 -3.96
C VAL A 146 21.92 -20.52 -3.85
N VAL A 147 22.31 -21.79 -3.72
CA VAL A 147 23.69 -22.25 -3.80
C VAL A 147 24.12 -22.14 -5.27
N PRO A 148 25.03 -21.21 -5.64
CA PRO A 148 25.56 -21.17 -7.01
C PRO A 148 26.65 -22.25 -7.08
N GLY A 149 26.37 -23.43 -7.66
CA GLY A 149 27.41 -24.45 -7.76
C GLY A 149 27.08 -25.82 -8.34
N ASP A 150 25.84 -26.28 -8.36
CA ASP A 150 25.53 -27.60 -8.91
C ASP A 150 25.13 -27.50 -10.39
N ALA A 151 26.11 -27.21 -11.25
CA ALA A 151 25.99 -27.54 -12.65
C ALA A 151 25.89 -29.08 -12.76
N PRO A 152 24.90 -29.64 -13.47
CA PRO A 152 24.83 -31.09 -13.66
C PRO A 152 26.05 -31.52 -14.48
N GLU A 153 26.86 -32.40 -13.90
CA GLU A 153 27.88 -33.15 -14.64
C GLU A 153 27.15 -33.93 -15.73
N GLN A 154 27.44 -33.57 -16.98
CA GLN A 154 26.87 -34.24 -18.15
C GLN A 154 27.34 -35.69 -18.16
N VAL A 155 26.38 -36.61 -18.09
CA VAL A 155 26.58 -38.04 -18.41
C VAL A 155 25.58 -38.42 -19.50
#